data_AF-A0A9E5E9P7-F1
#
_entry.id   AF-A0A9E5E9P7-F1
#
_cell.length_a   1.000
_cell.length_b   1.000
_cell.length_c   1.000
_cell.angle_alpha   90.00
_cell.angle_beta   90.00
_cell.angle_gamma   90.00
#
_symmetry.space_group_name_H-M   'P 1'
#
loop_
_entity.id
_entity.type
_entity.pdbx_description
1 polymer ?
#
loop_
_entity_poly.entity_id
_entity_poly.type
_entity_poly.pdbx_seq_one_letter_code
_entity_poly.pdbx_strand_id
1 'polypeptide(L)'
;MIGDAHLPIAMGHGEKHGTSSRRLWWALPMLTVSWLVLLTVIVAGATTIERWETAPGSVDAVSPRLGFGTGAGEVTRYPSDNSVRFVTAYGSQLTALEGFVGWVDDDIVVETKIERFGERSPVEQRRLGFQAMVGAKQIAEYVALKRLGYEVALNYGSVVVEQVICDDDPTPDSACKVLNPGDVIESLAGTPTPTLDVLVKAMEGRRVGDVVELVVNTLNSNPTETRRTEKVRL
;
A
#
# COMPACT_ATOMS: atom_id res chain seq x y z
N MET A 1 -1.12 14.51 -107.73
CA MET A 1 -0.97 15.77 -106.99
C MET A 1 -1.33 15.45 -105.55
N ILE A 2 -0.34 15.17 -104.68
CA ILE A 2 0.18 16.09 -103.64
C ILE A 2 -0.97 16.62 -102.77
N GLY A 3 -1.06 16.39 -101.45
CA GLY A 3 -0.17 15.76 -100.48
C GLY A 3 -0.77 15.91 -99.06
N ASP A 4 -0.19 15.15 -98.11
CA ASP A 4 -0.02 15.42 -96.67
C ASP A 4 -1.24 15.69 -95.77
N ALA A 5 -1.34 15.21 -94.53
CA ALA A 5 -0.51 14.35 -93.67
C ALA A 5 -1.41 13.80 -92.55
N HIS A 6 -1.06 12.64 -91.99
CA HIS A 6 -1.81 11.95 -90.93
C HIS A 6 -1.02 11.87 -89.62
N LEU A 7 -1.74 12.14 -88.51
CA LEU A 7 -1.50 11.86 -87.07
C LEU A 7 -0.49 12.77 -86.31
N PRO A 8 -0.60 12.98 -84.96
CA PRO A 8 -1.22 12.09 -83.94
C PRO A 8 -1.99 12.73 -82.72
N ILE A 9 -2.71 11.86 -81.98
CA ILE A 9 -2.91 11.75 -80.50
C ILE A 9 -3.45 12.95 -79.67
N ALA A 10 -4.52 12.71 -78.89
CA ALA A 10 -4.55 12.95 -77.43
C ALA A 10 -5.83 12.38 -76.74
N MET A 11 -5.60 11.45 -75.82
CA MET A 11 -6.50 11.08 -74.72
C MET A 11 -6.82 12.29 -73.83
N GLY A 12 -8.03 12.32 -73.27
CA GLY A 12 -8.38 13.27 -72.22
C GLY A 12 -9.79 13.05 -71.70
N HIS A 13 -10.09 11.87 -71.15
CA HIS A 13 -11.32 11.66 -70.40
C HIS A 13 -11.16 12.33 -69.02
N GLY A 14 -11.60 13.58 -68.91
CA GLY A 14 -11.70 14.27 -67.63
C GLY A 14 -12.81 13.64 -66.78
N GLU A 15 -12.43 12.92 -65.74
CA GLU A 15 -13.35 12.58 -64.64
C GLU A 15 -13.68 13.87 -63.88
N LYS A 16 -14.94 14.31 -64.01
CA LYS A 16 -15.50 15.38 -63.18
C LYS A 16 -15.79 14.81 -61.79
N HIS A 17 -14.88 14.99 -60.84
CA HIS A 17 -15.21 14.85 -59.41
C HIS A 17 -15.99 16.09 -58.94
N GLY A 18 -17.30 16.06 -59.16
CA GLY A 18 -18.24 16.90 -58.43
C GLY A 18 -18.91 16.09 -57.33
N THR A 19 -18.40 16.15 -56.09
CA THR A 19 -19.20 15.72 -54.92
C THR A 19 -18.96 16.61 -53.67
N SER A 20 -20.01 17.40 -53.37
CA SER A 20 -20.54 17.69 -52.01
C SER A 20 -19.64 18.42 -50.97
N SER A 21 -19.68 19.75 -50.96
CA SER A 21 -19.16 20.56 -49.84
C SER A 21 -19.97 20.44 -48.53
N ARG A 22 -21.22 19.92 -48.58
CA ARG A 22 -22.06 19.69 -47.38
C ARG A 22 -21.54 18.56 -46.46
N ARG A 23 -20.79 17.58 -46.98
CA ARG A 23 -20.16 16.52 -46.17
C ARG A 23 -18.91 17.01 -45.43
N LEU A 24 -18.16 17.94 -46.03
CA LEU A 24 -16.96 18.53 -45.39
C LEU A 24 -17.30 19.38 -44.17
N TRP A 25 -18.46 20.05 -44.14
CA TRP A 25 -18.89 20.88 -43.03
C TRP A 25 -19.15 20.10 -41.73
N TRP A 26 -19.56 18.82 -41.83
CA TRP A 26 -19.70 17.91 -40.68
C TRP A 26 -18.46 17.03 -40.44
N ALA A 27 -17.65 16.80 -41.48
CA ALA A 27 -16.42 16.03 -41.35
C ALA A 27 -15.37 16.75 -40.50
N LEU A 28 -15.22 18.07 -40.66
CA LEU A 28 -14.27 18.86 -39.89
C LEU A 28 -14.55 18.83 -38.37
N PRO A 29 -15.79 19.10 -37.88
CA PRO A 29 -16.10 19.03 -36.46
C PRO A 29 -16.04 17.60 -35.91
N MET A 30 -16.39 16.57 -36.69
CA MET A 30 -16.21 15.18 -36.22
C MET A 30 -14.74 14.80 -36.07
N LEU A 31 -13.89 15.27 -36.98
CA LEU A 31 -12.46 15.01 -36.91
C LEU A 31 -11.81 15.75 -35.73
N THR A 32 -12.20 17.00 -35.45
CA THR A 32 -11.69 17.73 -34.28
C THR A 32 -12.16 17.10 -32.97
N VAL A 33 -13.41 16.65 -32.87
CA VAL A 33 -13.91 15.92 -31.69
C VAL A 33 -13.16 14.61 -31.50
N SER A 34 -12.95 13.83 -32.57
CA SER A 34 -12.16 12.59 -32.50
C SER A 34 -10.74 12.84 -31.99
N TRP A 35 -10.09 13.89 -32.49
CA TRP A 35 -8.74 14.26 -32.06
C TRP A 35 -8.69 14.74 -30.61
N LEU A 36 -9.70 15.51 -30.17
CA LEU A 36 -9.82 15.94 -28.77
C LEU A 36 -10.02 14.73 -27.84
N VAL A 37 -10.91 13.80 -28.18
CA VAL A 37 -11.15 12.59 -27.39
C VAL A 37 -9.86 11.78 -27.27
N LEU A 38 -9.15 11.58 -28.38
CA LEU A 38 -7.89 10.84 -28.39
C LEU A 38 -6.82 11.53 -27.53
N LEU A 39 -6.72 12.86 -27.60
CA LEU A 39 -5.81 13.64 -26.74
C LEU A 39 -6.20 13.51 -25.27
N THR A 40 -7.50 13.59 -24.93
CA THR A 40 -7.99 13.40 -23.56
C THR A 40 -7.64 12.03 -23.01
N VAL A 41 -7.81 10.95 -23.79
CA VAL A 41 -7.46 9.59 -23.36
C VAL A 41 -5.95 9.46 -23.11
N ILE A 42 -5.11 10.02 -23.99
CA ILE A 42 -3.66 10.00 -23.81
C ILE A 42 -3.26 10.75 -22.53
N VAL A 43 -3.81 11.95 -22.32
CA VAL A 43 -3.52 12.75 -21.12
C VAL A 43 -4.03 12.06 -19.85
N ALA A 44 -5.22 11.46 -19.88
CA ALA A 44 -5.79 10.74 -18.74
C ALA A 44 -5.00 9.47 -18.39
N GLY A 45 -4.45 8.77 -19.39
CA GLY A 45 -3.56 7.62 -19.17
C GLY A 45 -2.15 8.01 -18.71
N ALA A 46 -1.71 9.24 -18.97
CA ALA A 46 -0.40 9.71 -18.53
C ALA A 46 -0.43 10.39 -17.14
N THR A 47 -1.59 10.83 -16.67
CA THR A 47 -1.75 11.55 -15.40
C THR A 47 -2.15 10.59 -14.29
N THR A 48 -1.27 10.43 -13.30
CA THR A 48 -1.58 9.67 -12.08
C THR A 48 -2.46 10.50 -11.15
N ILE A 49 -3.43 9.85 -10.51
CA ILE A 49 -4.29 10.44 -9.49
C ILE A 49 -3.92 9.88 -8.12
N GLU A 50 -4.28 10.57 -7.04
CA GLU A 50 -4.06 10.08 -5.67
C GLU A 50 -5.09 8.99 -5.28
N ARG A 51 -5.21 7.95 -6.12
CA ARG A 51 -6.03 6.77 -5.86
C ARG A 51 -5.21 5.52 -6.10
N TRP A 52 -5.53 4.48 -5.34
CA TRP A 52 -4.89 3.18 -5.45
C TRP A 52 -5.96 2.12 -5.73
N GLU A 53 -5.61 1.14 -6.54
CA GLU A 53 -6.45 -0.03 -6.74
C GLU A 53 -6.08 -1.14 -5.76
N THR A 54 -7.09 -1.87 -5.30
CA THR A 54 -6.94 -3.24 -4.83
C THR A 54 -7.68 -4.13 -5.82
N ALA A 55 -6.92 -4.71 -6.76
CA ALA A 55 -7.47 -5.62 -7.76
C ALA A 55 -6.98 -7.06 -7.47
N PRO A 56 -7.88 -8.06 -7.55
CA PRO A 56 -7.50 -9.46 -7.41
C PRO A 56 -6.59 -9.88 -8.57
N GLY A 57 -5.47 -10.51 -8.25
CA GLY A 57 -4.53 -11.07 -9.20
C GLY A 57 -4.73 -12.57 -9.40
N SER A 58 -3.63 -13.28 -9.65
CA SER A 58 -3.65 -14.74 -9.80
C SER A 58 -4.03 -15.46 -8.50
N VAL A 59 -4.67 -16.61 -8.67
CA VAL A 59 -5.02 -17.53 -7.59
C VAL A 59 -4.28 -18.85 -7.82
N ASP A 60 -3.26 -19.11 -7.00
CA ASP A 60 -2.41 -20.29 -7.13
C ASP A 60 -2.73 -21.32 -6.04
N ALA A 61 -3.02 -22.56 -6.43
CA ALA A 61 -3.27 -23.65 -5.50
C ALA A 61 -1.95 -24.12 -4.86
N VAL A 62 -1.86 -24.02 -3.53
CA VAL A 62 -0.66 -24.44 -2.78
C VAL A 62 -0.83 -25.74 -2.02
N SER A 63 -2.06 -26.26 -1.96
CA SER A 63 -2.34 -27.56 -1.34
C SER A 63 -1.43 -28.69 -1.85
N PRO A 64 -1.11 -28.81 -3.17
CA PRO A 64 -0.19 -29.85 -3.65
C PRO A 64 1.26 -29.69 -3.20
N ARG A 65 1.67 -28.52 -2.67
CA ARG A 65 3.02 -28.25 -2.17
C ARG A 65 3.17 -28.55 -0.68
N LEU A 66 2.07 -28.79 0.02
CA LEU A 66 2.06 -29.11 1.45
C LEU A 66 2.09 -30.63 1.59
N GLY A 67 3.21 -31.15 2.08
CA GLY A 67 3.37 -32.56 2.40
C GLY A 67 3.72 -32.74 3.88
N PHE A 68 3.15 -33.76 4.51
CA PHE A 68 3.58 -34.17 5.84
C PHE A 68 4.77 -35.11 5.72
N GLY A 69 5.86 -34.82 6.44
CA GLY A 69 7.03 -35.70 6.49
C GLY A 69 6.70 -37.08 7.09
N THR A 70 7.53 -38.06 6.80
CA THR A 70 7.34 -39.49 7.14
C THR A 70 7.30 -39.81 8.65
N GLY A 71 7.51 -38.82 9.53
CA GLY A 71 7.34 -38.92 10.98
C GLY A 71 6.03 -38.34 11.54
N ALA A 72 5.12 -37.84 10.69
CA ALA A 72 3.87 -37.17 11.10
C ALA A 72 2.67 -38.15 11.26
N GLY A 73 2.94 -39.39 11.68
CA GLY A 73 1.91 -40.41 11.88
C GLY A 73 0.99 -40.13 13.07
N GLU A 74 1.43 -39.36 14.06
CA GLU A 74 0.73 -39.16 15.35
C GLU A 74 -0.03 -37.84 15.48
N VAL A 75 -0.03 -36.96 14.47
CA VAL A 75 -0.72 -35.67 14.56
C VAL A 75 -2.16 -35.81 14.05
N THR A 76 -3.13 -35.39 14.86
CA THR A 76 -4.56 -35.36 14.49
C THR A 76 -4.75 -34.47 13.26
N ARG A 77 -5.31 -35.04 12.19
CA ARG A 77 -5.44 -34.37 10.89
C ARG A 77 -6.85 -33.85 10.72
N TYR A 78 -6.96 -32.58 10.34
CA TYR A 78 -8.22 -31.96 9.96
C TYR A 78 -8.17 -31.70 8.45
N PRO A 79 -8.76 -32.59 7.61
CA PRO A 79 -8.84 -32.33 6.19
C PRO A 79 -9.71 -31.10 5.95
N SER A 80 -9.27 -30.18 5.07
CA SER A 80 -10.10 -29.09 4.58
C SER A 80 -10.77 -29.53 3.29
N ASP A 81 -12.09 -29.35 3.19
CA ASP A 81 -12.83 -29.64 1.94
C ASP A 81 -12.42 -28.69 0.80
N ASN A 82 -11.91 -27.50 1.15
CA ASN A 82 -11.45 -26.49 0.21
C ASN A 82 -9.93 -26.51 0.06
N SER A 83 -9.45 -26.23 -1.16
CA SER A 83 -8.01 -26.06 -1.40
C SER A 83 -7.51 -24.74 -0.81
N VAL A 84 -6.36 -24.82 -0.13
CA VAL A 84 -5.60 -23.64 0.30
C VAL A 84 -4.99 -22.99 -0.94
N ARG A 85 -5.33 -21.72 -1.17
CA ARG A 85 -4.91 -20.93 -2.34
C ARG A 85 -4.19 -19.67 -1.87
N PHE A 86 -3.15 -19.28 -2.60
CA PHE A 86 -2.54 -17.96 -2.48
C PHE A 86 -3.15 -17.04 -3.52
N VAL A 87 -3.56 -15.87 -3.06
CA VAL A 87 -4.06 -14.78 -3.90
C VAL A 87 -2.98 -13.72 -3.98
N THR A 88 -2.74 -13.22 -5.19
CA THR A 88 -1.98 -11.98 -5.35
C THR A 88 -2.97 -10.82 -5.39
N ALA A 89 -2.60 -9.68 -4.79
CA ALA A 89 -3.38 -8.45 -4.86
C ALA A 89 -2.48 -7.37 -5.44
N TYR A 90 -2.95 -6.70 -6.48
CA TYR A 90 -2.28 -5.53 -7.03
C TYR A 90 -2.65 -4.29 -6.20
N GLY A 91 -1.72 -3.34 -6.13
CA GLY A 91 -1.76 -2.20 -5.21
C GLY A 91 -1.19 -0.93 -5.82
N SER A 92 -1.32 -0.76 -7.14
CA SER A 92 -0.72 0.32 -7.92
C SER A 92 -1.38 1.67 -7.65
N GLN A 93 -0.65 2.75 -7.86
CA GLN A 93 -1.27 4.06 -8.01
C GLN A 93 -1.95 4.14 -9.38
N LEU A 94 -3.21 4.58 -9.40
CA LEU A 94 -4.03 4.64 -10.60
C LEU A 94 -3.77 5.90 -11.43
N THR A 95 -3.89 5.77 -12.74
CA THR A 95 -4.09 6.89 -13.66
C THR A 95 -5.53 7.39 -13.64
N ALA A 96 -5.78 8.60 -14.15
CA ALA A 96 -7.14 9.13 -14.25
C ALA A 96 -8.04 8.23 -15.11
N LEU A 97 -7.47 7.60 -16.15
CA LEU A 97 -8.18 6.65 -17.00
C LEU A 97 -8.50 5.33 -16.26
N GLU A 98 -7.53 4.74 -15.57
CA GLU A 98 -7.74 3.50 -14.81
C GLU A 98 -8.71 3.70 -13.64
N GLY A 99 -8.66 4.86 -12.98
CA GLY A 99 -9.64 5.22 -11.94
C GLY A 99 -11.07 5.34 -12.49
N PHE A 100 -11.25 5.71 -13.76
CA PHE A 100 -12.55 5.68 -14.42
C PHE A 100 -12.99 4.26 -14.77
N VAL A 101 -12.06 3.40 -15.22
CA VAL A 101 -12.35 1.97 -15.48
C VAL A 101 -12.74 1.25 -14.19
N GLY A 102 -12.01 1.46 -13.10
CA GLY A 102 -12.33 0.88 -11.78
C GLY A 102 -13.60 1.43 -11.14
N TRP A 103 -14.22 2.48 -11.70
CA TRP A 103 -15.57 2.90 -11.31
C TRP A 103 -16.66 2.10 -12.04
N VAL A 104 -16.34 1.52 -13.20
CA VAL A 104 -17.27 0.73 -14.03
C VAL A 104 -17.14 -0.77 -13.74
N ASP A 105 -15.97 -1.22 -13.27
CA ASP A 105 -15.66 -2.60 -12.93
C ASP A 105 -15.76 -2.84 -11.42
N ASP A 106 -16.73 -3.65 -10.98
CA ASP A 106 -16.98 -3.97 -9.57
C ASP A 106 -15.86 -4.81 -8.92
N ASP A 107 -14.97 -5.43 -9.71
CA ASP A 107 -13.86 -6.22 -9.20
C ASP A 107 -12.64 -5.37 -8.76
N ILE A 108 -12.67 -4.05 -9.02
CA ILE A 108 -11.57 -3.12 -8.69
C ILE A 108 -12.02 -2.20 -7.55
N VAL A 109 -11.47 -2.41 -6.35
CA VAL A 109 -11.71 -1.49 -5.23
C VAL A 109 -10.78 -0.30 -5.37
N VAL A 110 -11.34 0.86 -5.67
CA VAL A 110 -10.60 2.12 -5.77
C VAL A 110 -10.56 2.81 -4.41
N GLU A 111 -9.41 2.76 -3.75
CA GLU A 111 -9.17 3.33 -2.43
C GLU A 111 -8.54 4.73 -2.55
N THR A 112 -9.00 5.64 -1.71
CA THR A 112 -8.35 6.94 -1.48
C THR A 112 -7.06 6.76 -0.66
N LYS A 113 -6.20 7.78 -0.66
CA LYS A 113 -4.97 7.78 0.15
C LYS A 113 -5.24 7.46 1.63
N ILE A 114 -6.33 8.01 2.19
CA ILE A 114 -6.66 7.85 3.61
C ILE A 114 -7.17 6.44 3.89
N GLU A 115 -7.97 5.86 3.01
CA GLU A 115 -8.43 4.47 3.16
C GLU A 115 -7.25 3.48 3.07
N ARG A 116 -6.30 3.74 2.16
CA ARG A 116 -5.14 2.86 1.93
C ARG A 116 -4.06 3.01 3.00
N PHE A 117 -3.64 4.24 3.29
CA PHE A 117 -2.47 4.54 4.11
C PHE A 117 -2.83 5.17 5.46
N GLY A 118 -4.12 5.35 5.77
CA GLY A 118 -4.56 6.18 6.89
C GLY A 118 -4.15 7.64 6.69
N GLU A 119 -3.97 8.35 7.79
CA GLU A 119 -3.45 9.73 7.76
C GLU A 119 -1.95 9.81 7.40
N ARG A 120 -1.27 8.67 7.22
CA ARG A 120 0.18 8.60 7.02
C ARG A 120 0.57 8.66 5.54
N SER A 121 1.83 9.05 5.30
CA SER A 121 2.39 9.00 3.95
C SER A 121 2.76 7.55 3.55
N PRO A 122 2.70 7.20 2.25
CA PRO A 122 3.13 5.89 1.77
C PRO A 122 4.58 5.53 2.11
N VAL A 123 5.46 6.55 2.14
CA VAL A 123 6.88 6.40 2.48
C VAL A 123 7.04 6.00 3.95
N GLU A 124 6.27 6.64 4.83
CA GLU A 124 6.29 6.37 6.26
C GLU A 124 5.77 4.97 6.57
N GLN A 125 4.63 4.57 5.98
CA GLN A 125 4.13 3.20 6.13
C GLN A 125 5.14 2.15 5.65
N ARG A 126 5.81 2.40 4.52
CA ARG A 126 6.82 1.47 4.00
C ARG A 126 8.03 1.35 4.94
N ARG A 127 8.45 2.46 5.55
CA ARG A 127 9.53 2.46 6.55
C ARG A 127 9.16 1.62 7.77
N LEU A 128 7.95 1.80 8.30
CA LEU A 128 7.44 1.02 9.44
C LEU A 128 7.37 -0.48 9.10
N GLY A 129 6.81 -0.83 7.94
CA GLY A 129 6.77 -2.22 7.48
C GLY A 129 8.17 -2.85 7.34
N PHE A 130 9.16 -2.06 6.89
CA PHE A 130 10.55 -2.53 6.82
C PHE A 130 11.15 -2.74 8.22
N GLN A 131 10.91 -1.83 9.17
CA GLN A 131 11.36 -1.96 10.55
C GLN A 131 10.78 -3.21 11.21
N ALA A 132 9.46 -3.43 11.07
CA ALA A 132 8.79 -4.63 11.56
C ALA A 132 9.35 -5.92 10.93
N MET A 133 9.64 -5.93 9.62
CA MET A 133 10.23 -7.09 8.95
C MET A 133 11.64 -7.41 9.47
N VAL A 134 12.48 -6.39 9.71
CA VAL A 134 13.82 -6.61 10.27
C VAL A 134 13.73 -7.20 11.68
N GLY A 135 12.85 -6.65 12.54
CA GLY A 135 12.61 -7.21 13.88
C GLY A 135 12.12 -8.66 13.84
N ALA A 136 11.16 -8.95 12.96
CA ALA A 136 10.62 -10.30 12.79
C ALA A 136 11.71 -11.32 12.35
N LYS A 137 12.64 -10.92 11.48
CA LYS A 137 13.76 -11.77 11.06
C LYS A 137 14.71 -12.10 12.21
N GLN A 138 15.04 -11.11 13.05
CA GLN A 138 15.90 -11.33 14.21
C GLN A 138 15.25 -12.29 15.22
N ILE A 139 13.96 -12.13 15.49
CA ILE A 139 13.21 -13.04 16.37
C ILE A 139 13.14 -14.45 15.77
N ALA A 140 12.90 -14.56 14.46
CA ALA A 140 12.86 -15.85 13.77
C ALA A 140 14.21 -16.58 13.84
N GLU A 141 15.32 -15.86 13.65
CA GLU A 141 16.68 -16.40 13.80
C GLU A 141 16.95 -16.87 15.23
N TYR A 142 16.60 -16.07 16.24
CA TYR A 142 16.69 -16.46 17.65
C TYR A 142 15.90 -17.76 17.93
N VAL A 143 14.64 -17.83 17.49
CA VAL A 143 13.80 -19.02 17.72
C VAL A 143 14.37 -20.24 16.99
N ALA A 144 14.86 -20.08 15.76
CA ALA A 144 15.46 -21.17 14.99
C ALA A 144 16.73 -21.71 15.67
N LEU A 145 17.66 -20.83 16.05
CA LEU A 145 18.90 -21.22 16.73
C LEU A 145 18.62 -21.87 18.10
N LYS A 146 17.65 -21.35 18.86
CA LYS A 146 17.21 -21.94 20.12
C LYS A 146 16.64 -23.35 19.94
N ARG A 147 15.85 -23.57 18.88
CA ARG A 147 15.31 -24.91 18.54
C ARG A 147 16.40 -25.89 18.09
N LEU A 148 17.49 -25.39 17.52
CA LEU A 148 18.68 -26.18 17.18
C LEU A 148 19.59 -26.47 18.39
N GLY A 149 19.25 -25.96 19.58
CA GLY A 149 20.00 -26.21 20.81
C GLY A 149 21.20 -25.28 21.03
N TYR A 150 21.33 -24.21 20.27
CA TYR A 150 22.35 -23.20 20.52
C TYR A 150 21.96 -22.31 21.71
N GLU A 151 22.96 -21.94 22.51
CA GLU A 151 22.81 -20.90 23.53
C GLU A 151 22.74 -19.54 22.85
N VAL A 152 21.51 -19.05 22.65
CA VAL A 152 21.23 -17.72 22.12
C VAL A 152 20.49 -16.88 23.14
N ALA A 153 20.86 -15.61 23.24
CA ALA A 153 20.19 -14.61 24.07
C ALA A 153 19.71 -13.47 23.18
N LEU A 154 18.50 -12.97 23.43
CA LEU A 154 17.97 -11.80 22.75
C LEU A 154 18.04 -10.62 23.72
N ASN A 155 18.93 -9.68 23.41
CA ASN A 155 19.09 -8.47 24.20
C ASN A 155 18.15 -7.40 23.64
N TYR A 156 17.03 -7.18 24.33
CA TYR A 156 16.12 -6.11 23.95
C TYR A 156 16.75 -4.75 24.22
N GLY A 157 16.53 -3.80 23.30
CA GLY A 157 16.85 -2.40 23.52
C GLY A 157 15.78 -1.68 24.33
N SER A 158 15.97 -0.37 24.49
CA SER A 158 14.99 0.53 25.10
C SER A 158 13.64 0.44 24.39
N VAL A 159 12.56 0.65 25.15
CA VAL A 159 11.21 0.66 24.57
C VAL A 159 10.99 1.98 23.84
N VAL A 160 10.76 1.92 22.53
CA VAL A 160 10.48 3.09 21.69
C VAL A 160 9.03 3.01 21.21
N VAL A 161 8.31 4.14 21.28
CA VAL A 161 7.00 4.31 20.68
C VAL A 161 7.16 4.31 19.16
N GLU A 162 6.79 3.21 18.52
CA GLU A 162 6.82 3.12 17.06
C GLU A 162 5.62 3.84 16.44
N GLN A 163 4.45 3.69 17.04
CA GLN A 163 3.20 4.21 16.51
C GLN A 163 2.21 4.53 17.64
N VAL A 164 1.46 5.61 17.44
CA VAL A 164 0.25 5.93 18.19
C VAL A 164 -0.97 5.89 17.26
N ILE A 165 -2.12 5.48 17.78
CA ILE A 165 -3.41 5.45 17.10
C ILE A 165 -4.35 6.36 17.87
N CYS A 166 -5.02 7.30 17.19
CA CYS A 166 -6.06 8.14 17.78
C CYS A 166 -7.44 7.54 17.50
N ASP A 167 -8.33 7.65 18.48
CA ASP A 167 -9.77 7.55 18.26
C ASP A 167 -10.32 8.85 17.64
N ASP A 168 -11.56 8.82 17.15
CA ASP A 168 -12.21 9.97 16.50
C ASP A 168 -12.37 11.20 17.42
N ASP A 169 -12.59 10.98 18.73
CA ASP A 169 -12.67 12.05 19.74
C ASP A 169 -11.64 11.80 20.87
N PRO A 170 -10.36 12.14 20.64
CA PRO A 170 -9.30 11.84 21.59
C PRO A 170 -9.33 12.81 22.76
N THR A 171 -9.38 12.28 23.98
CA THR A 171 -9.21 13.11 25.19
C THR A 171 -7.79 13.70 25.25
N PRO A 172 -7.58 14.83 25.96
CA PRO A 172 -6.26 15.46 26.07
C PRO A 172 -5.17 14.54 26.60
N ASP A 173 -5.53 13.62 27.51
CA ASP A 173 -4.62 12.65 28.12
C ASP A 173 -4.44 11.37 27.28
N SER A 174 -4.97 11.32 26.06
CA SER A 174 -4.85 10.14 25.20
C SER A 174 -3.40 9.98 24.73
N ALA A 175 -2.95 8.72 24.62
CA ALA A 175 -1.58 8.41 24.18
C ALA A 175 -1.22 9.12 22.86
N CYS A 176 -2.18 9.31 21.96
CA CYS A 176 -1.91 9.91 20.66
C CYS A 176 -1.75 11.44 20.68
N LYS A 177 -2.18 12.13 21.76
CA LYS A 177 -1.95 13.57 21.96
C LYS A 177 -0.69 13.86 22.76
N VAL A 178 -0.29 12.90 23.59
CA VAL A 178 0.76 13.08 24.59
C VAL A 178 2.10 12.45 24.17
N LEU A 179 2.03 11.32 23.45
CA LEU A 179 3.19 10.60 22.95
C LEU A 179 3.40 10.85 21.46
N ASN A 180 4.67 10.89 21.07
CA ASN A 180 5.11 11.02 19.69
C ASN A 180 5.86 9.74 19.28
N PRO A 181 5.74 9.31 18.02
CA PRO A 181 6.62 8.29 17.46
C PRO A 181 8.10 8.69 17.66
N GLY A 182 8.90 7.77 18.18
CA GLY A 182 10.30 8.00 18.56
C GLY A 182 10.51 8.42 20.01
N ASP A 183 9.47 8.56 20.83
CA ASP A 183 9.64 8.64 22.27
C ASP A 183 10.13 7.31 22.85
N VAL A 184 11.01 7.37 23.82
CA VAL A 184 11.52 6.23 24.58
C VAL A 184 10.85 6.22 25.94
N ILE A 185 10.25 5.09 26.32
CA ILE A 185 9.56 4.92 27.60
C ILE A 185 10.58 4.42 28.63
N GLU A 186 10.94 5.28 29.58
CA GLU A 186 11.92 4.95 30.62
C GLU A 186 11.29 4.35 31.87
N SER A 187 10.07 4.79 32.21
CA SER A 187 9.33 4.23 33.34
C SER A 187 7.83 4.37 33.18
N LEU A 188 7.11 3.47 33.86
CA LEU A 188 5.66 3.42 33.92
C LEU A 188 5.21 3.35 35.39
N ALA A 189 4.46 4.36 35.83
CA ALA A 189 4.03 4.56 37.21
C ALA A 189 5.17 4.40 38.24
N GLY A 190 6.33 4.99 37.94
CA GLY A 190 7.53 4.91 38.78
C GLY A 190 8.31 3.59 38.69
N THR A 191 7.83 2.60 37.94
CA THR A 191 8.55 1.34 37.68
C THR A 191 9.43 1.50 36.44
N PRO A 192 10.76 1.33 36.53
CA PRO A 192 11.64 1.41 35.36
C PRO A 192 11.31 0.35 34.31
N THR A 193 11.29 0.74 33.04
CA THR A 193 10.96 -0.13 31.90
C THR A 193 12.10 -0.17 30.89
N PRO A 194 13.27 -0.75 31.25
CA PRO A 194 14.44 -0.78 30.37
C PRO A 194 14.22 -1.58 29.09
N THR A 195 13.27 -2.54 29.12
CA THR A 195 12.98 -3.47 28.03
C THR A 195 11.47 -3.69 27.90
N LEU A 196 11.05 -4.16 26.73
CA LEU A 196 9.63 -4.34 26.40
C LEU A 196 8.95 -5.39 27.29
N ASP A 197 9.64 -6.46 27.68
CA ASP A 197 9.08 -7.51 28.55
C ASP A 197 8.78 -6.98 29.96
N VAL A 198 9.61 -6.06 30.48
CA VAL A 198 9.39 -5.41 31.77
C VAL A 198 8.20 -4.44 31.68
N LEU A 199 8.08 -3.70 30.57
CA LEU A 199 6.92 -2.83 30.33
C LEU A 199 5.62 -3.64 30.27
N VAL A 200 5.61 -4.75 29.51
CA VAL A 200 4.42 -5.62 29.40
C VAL A 200 4.00 -6.14 30.77
N LYS A 201 4.95 -6.59 31.60
CA LYS A 201 4.66 -6.99 32.98
C LYS A 201 4.14 -5.85 33.84
N ALA A 202 4.68 -4.64 33.71
CA ALA A 202 4.21 -3.46 34.43
C ALA A 202 2.79 -3.00 34.00
N MET A 203 2.36 -3.44 32.82
CA MET A 203 1.02 -3.21 32.27
C MET A 203 0.01 -4.30 32.68
N GLU A 204 0.46 -5.46 33.16
CA GLU A 204 -0.44 -6.54 33.60
C GLU A 204 -1.37 -6.05 34.72
N GLY A 205 -2.68 -6.27 34.54
CA GLY A 205 -3.71 -5.89 35.52
C GLY A 205 -4.26 -4.46 35.38
N ARG A 206 -3.72 -3.63 34.48
CA ARG A 206 -4.30 -2.32 34.14
C ARG A 206 -5.48 -2.48 33.17
N ARG A 207 -6.45 -1.57 33.26
CA ARG A 207 -7.65 -1.57 32.43
C ARG A 207 -7.61 -0.43 31.43
N VAL A 208 -8.32 -0.61 30.31
CA VAL A 208 -8.59 0.45 29.35
C VAL A 208 -9.33 1.58 30.08
N GLY A 209 -8.86 2.81 29.91
CA GLY A 209 -9.33 4.01 30.61
C GLY A 209 -8.50 4.41 31.84
N ASP A 210 -7.61 3.55 32.34
CA ASP A 210 -6.72 3.90 33.47
C ASP A 210 -5.72 4.98 33.04
N VAL A 211 -5.50 5.98 33.90
CA VAL A 211 -4.50 7.03 33.67
C VAL A 211 -3.20 6.65 34.38
N VAL A 212 -2.12 6.58 33.62
CA VAL A 212 -0.80 6.15 34.09
C VAL A 212 0.22 7.24 33.82
N GLU A 213 1.18 7.38 34.73
CA GLU A 213 2.28 8.31 34.56
C GLU A 213 3.42 7.61 33.80
N LEU A 214 3.82 8.17 32.66
CA LEU A 214 4.95 7.71 31.87
C LEU A 214 6.07 8.73 31.96
N VAL A 215 7.30 8.26 32.12
CA VAL A 215 8.49 9.08 31.91
C VAL A 215 9.04 8.74 30.55
N VAL A 216 9.09 9.73 29.66
CA VAL A 216 9.52 9.56 28.28
C VAL A 216 10.60 10.57 27.91
N ASN A 217 11.49 10.19 27.00
CA ASN A 217 12.48 11.07 26.40
C ASN A 217 12.53 10.84 24.88
N THR A 218 13.06 11.79 24.10
CA THR A 218 13.14 11.59 22.65
C THR A 218 14.34 10.73 22.27
N LEU A 219 14.14 9.77 21.36
CA LEU A 219 15.22 8.90 20.87
C LEU A 219 16.36 9.74 20.25
N ASN A 220 17.61 9.36 20.53
CA ASN A 220 18.83 10.02 20.05
C ASN A 220 19.02 11.48 20.52
N SER A 221 18.30 11.92 21.55
CA SER A 221 18.48 13.22 22.18
C SER A 221 19.14 13.09 23.55
N ASN A 222 19.62 14.20 24.13
CA ASN A 222 20.09 14.20 25.51
C ASN A 222 18.88 14.00 26.45
N PRO A 223 18.82 12.89 27.21
CA PRO A 223 17.70 12.61 28.11
C PRO A 223 17.54 13.70 29.19
N THR A 224 18.59 14.45 29.51
CA THR A 224 18.49 15.56 30.48
C THR A 224 17.68 16.74 29.95
N GLU A 225 17.55 16.88 28.63
CA GLU A 225 16.90 18.03 27.99
C GLU A 225 15.47 17.71 27.55
N THR A 226 15.20 16.45 27.17
CA THR A 226 13.93 16.04 26.52
C THR A 226 13.09 15.10 27.36
N ARG A 227 13.58 14.70 28.55
CA ARG A 227 12.82 13.90 29.50
C ARG A 227 11.63 14.68 30.02
N ARG A 228 10.45 14.10 29.85
CA ARG A 228 9.18 14.64 30.32
C ARG A 228 8.35 13.55 30.97
N THR A 229 7.54 13.99 31.92
CA THR A 229 6.61 13.14 32.65
C THR A 229 5.21 13.46 32.16
N GLU A 230 4.53 12.45 31.66
CA GLU A 230 3.28 12.60 30.96
C GLU A 230 2.21 11.67 31.55
N LYS A 231 0.99 12.18 31.69
CA LYS A 231 -0.16 11.37 32.09
C LYS A 231 -0.82 10.82 30.84
N VAL A 232 -0.83 9.51 30.71
CA VAL A 232 -1.38 8.82 29.54
C VAL A 232 -2.51 7.91 29.97
N ARG A 233 -3.64 8.06 29.31
CA ARG A 233 -4.78 7.14 29.44
C ARG A 233 -4.56 5.93 28.53
N LEU A 234 -4.74 4.74 29.09
CA LEU A 234 -4.61 3.43 28.42
C LEU A 234 -5.86 3.04 27.64
#